data_AF-A0A8B6HTI4-F1
#
_entry.id   AF-A0A8B6HTI4-F1
#
_cell.length_a   1.000
_cell.length_b   1.000
_cell.length_c   1.000
_cell.angle_alpha   90.00
_cell.angle_beta   90.00
_cell.angle_gamma   90.00
#
_symmetry.space_group_name_H-M   'P 1'
#
loop_
_entity.id
_entity.type
_entity.pdbx_description
1 polymer ?
#
loop_
_entity_poly.entity_id
_entity_poly.type
_entity_poly.pdbx_seq_one_letter_code
_entity_poly.pdbx_strand_id
1 'polypeptide(L)'
;KSVWNGRIIKKCSHSTEALKKQISNLEKQAAIQDIRLAELDLRFQILETASYNGILIWKIMDFARRKNDAVSGRTYSLFSQPFYTGRFGYKMCGRVYLNGDGMGKGTHLSLFFVVMKGEHDALMPWPFQQNIQMGLLDQQDGSSPVSDSFRPDTSSSSFQRPTTDMNTAVGCPMFVSHAKLETRKYLRDDTIFLKIAVDISGLPHH
;
A
#
# COMPACT_ATOMS: atom_id res chain seq x y z
N LYS A 1 40.12 41.09 -42.58
CA LYS A 1 39.21 39.93 -42.71
C LYS A 1 39.36 38.91 -41.56
N SER A 2 40.57 38.61 -41.07
CA SER A 2 40.81 37.61 -40.00
C SER A 2 40.22 37.95 -38.62
N VAL A 3 40.30 39.21 -38.17
CA VAL A 3 39.82 39.63 -36.84
C VAL A 3 38.29 39.58 -36.70
N TRP A 4 37.57 39.88 -37.78
CA TRP A 4 36.11 39.80 -37.83
C TRP A 4 35.60 38.36 -37.74
N ASN A 5 36.27 37.42 -38.42
CA ASN A 5 35.95 35.99 -38.31
C ASN A 5 36.17 35.46 -36.88
N GLY A 6 37.21 35.88 -36.18
CA GLY A 6 37.47 35.47 -34.78
C GLY A 6 36.40 35.93 -33.78
N ARG A 7 35.81 37.12 -33.98
CA ARG A 7 34.70 37.62 -33.15
C ARG A 7 33.41 36.85 -33.37
N ILE A 8 33.10 36.49 -34.61
CA ILE A 8 31.90 35.71 -34.95
C ILE A 8 32.01 34.29 -34.39
N ILE A 9 33.17 33.65 -34.52
CA ILE A 9 33.43 32.30 -33.96
C ILE A 9 33.29 32.29 -32.44
N LYS A 10 33.86 33.28 -31.73
CA LYS A 10 33.70 33.40 -30.26
C LYS A 10 32.24 33.58 -29.85
N LYS A 11 31.48 34.43 -30.55
CA LYS A 11 30.06 34.67 -30.25
C LYS A 11 29.22 33.42 -30.50
N CYS A 12 29.52 32.68 -31.57
CA CYS A 12 28.90 31.39 -31.87
C CYS A 12 29.22 30.35 -30.77
N SER A 13 30.49 30.24 -30.33
CA SER A 13 30.91 29.34 -29.25
C SER A 13 30.15 29.61 -27.94
N HIS A 14 30.08 30.87 -27.51
CA HIS A 14 29.33 31.25 -26.29
C HIS A 14 27.83 30.93 -26.43
N SER A 15 27.25 31.15 -27.60
CA SER A 15 25.86 30.80 -27.87
C SER A 15 25.64 29.28 -27.84
N THR A 16 26.58 28.48 -28.36
CA THR A 16 26.48 27.02 -28.30
C THR A 16 26.61 26.48 -26.88
N GLU A 17 27.47 27.07 -26.04
CA GLU A 17 27.59 26.70 -24.62
C GLU A 17 26.32 27.06 -23.83
N ALA A 18 25.76 28.24 -24.09
CA ALA A 18 24.49 28.64 -23.48
C ALA A 18 23.34 27.69 -23.85
N LEU A 19 23.24 27.31 -25.14
CA LEU A 19 22.26 26.35 -25.63
C LEU A 19 22.45 24.96 -25.01
N LYS A 20 23.70 24.46 -24.93
CA LYS A 20 24.00 23.18 -24.26
C LYS A 20 23.59 23.19 -22.79
N LYS A 21 23.84 24.30 -22.08
CA LYS A 21 23.41 24.47 -20.68
C LYS A 21 21.89 24.47 -20.58
N GLN A 22 21.19 25.11 -21.51
CA GLN A 22 19.74 25.15 -21.55
C GLN A 22 19.15 23.76 -21.83
N ILE A 23 19.70 23.01 -22.78
CA ILE A 23 19.31 21.61 -23.07
C ILE A 23 19.48 20.74 -21.82
N SER A 24 20.65 20.81 -21.16
CA SER A 24 20.89 20.02 -19.94
C SER A 24 19.92 20.38 -18.80
N ASN A 25 19.52 21.64 -18.69
CA ASN A 25 18.52 22.06 -17.71
C ASN A 25 17.12 21.53 -18.05
N LEU A 26 16.75 21.53 -19.34
CA LEU A 26 15.47 20.99 -19.80
C LEU A 26 15.41 19.46 -19.61
N GLU A 27 16.48 18.73 -19.88
CA GLU A 27 16.56 17.29 -19.63
C GLU A 27 16.37 16.96 -18.14
N LYS A 28 17.00 17.74 -17.24
CA LYS A 28 16.79 17.60 -15.79
C LYS A 28 15.35 17.89 -15.39
N GLN A 29 14.73 18.91 -15.98
CA GLN A 29 13.32 19.24 -15.72
C GLN A 29 12.38 18.14 -16.22
N ALA A 30 12.63 17.57 -17.40
CA ALA A 30 11.85 16.45 -17.94
C ALA A 30 11.93 15.22 -17.01
N ALA A 31 13.13 14.84 -16.56
CA ALA A 31 13.31 13.73 -15.62
C ALA A 31 12.55 13.95 -14.29
N ILE A 32 12.52 15.18 -13.76
CA ILE A 32 11.74 15.53 -12.57
C ILE A 32 10.23 15.43 -12.85
N GLN A 33 9.78 15.86 -14.03
CA GLN A 33 8.38 15.75 -14.43
C GLN A 33 7.94 14.29 -14.56
N ASP A 34 8.77 13.42 -15.13
CA ASP A 34 8.48 11.99 -15.24
C ASP A 34 8.30 11.33 -13.87
N ILE A 35 9.13 11.69 -12.88
CA ILE A 35 8.98 11.22 -11.49
C ILE A 35 7.65 11.70 -10.90
N ARG A 36 7.29 12.97 -11.09
CA ARG A 36 6.02 13.53 -10.60
C ARG A 36 4.81 12.88 -11.25
N LEU A 37 4.89 12.58 -12.55
CA LEU A 37 3.82 11.87 -13.26
C LEU A 37 3.62 10.46 -12.70
N ALA A 38 4.70 9.73 -12.43
CA ALA A 38 4.62 8.42 -11.79
C ALA A 38 4.02 8.49 -10.37
N GLU A 39 4.37 9.52 -9.57
CA GLU A 39 3.78 9.75 -8.25
C GLU A 39 2.28 10.06 -8.33
N LEU A 40 1.87 10.89 -9.29
CA LEU A 40 0.47 11.20 -9.53
C LEU A 40 -0.31 9.97 -9.98
N ASP A 41 0.24 9.16 -10.87
CA ASP A 41 -0.38 7.91 -11.34
C ASP A 41 -0.63 6.94 -10.16
N LEU A 42 0.36 6.78 -9.29
CA LEU A 42 0.21 6.00 -8.06
C LEU A 42 -0.91 6.56 -7.17
N ARG A 43 -0.97 7.88 -7.01
CA ARG A 43 -2.01 8.54 -6.21
C ARG A 43 -3.40 8.35 -6.83
N PHE A 44 -3.53 8.41 -8.16
CA PHE A 44 -4.77 8.14 -8.87
C PHE A 44 -5.23 6.70 -8.65
N GLN A 45 -4.35 5.72 -8.81
CA GLN A 45 -4.68 4.30 -8.55
C GLN A 45 -5.15 4.07 -7.11
N ILE A 46 -4.53 4.72 -6.13
CA ILE A 46 -4.96 4.66 -4.72
C ILE A 46 -6.37 5.24 -4.57
N LEU A 47 -6.66 6.39 -5.18
CA LEU A 47 -7.97 7.03 -5.07
C LEU A 47 -9.07 6.22 -5.76
N GLU A 48 -8.79 5.59 -6.89
CA GLU A 48 -9.73 4.73 -7.61
C GLU A 48 -10.10 3.46 -6.82
N THR A 49 -9.17 2.98 -5.98
CA THR A 49 -9.32 1.73 -5.22
C THR A 49 -9.62 1.93 -3.74
N ALA A 50 -9.63 3.19 -3.28
CA ALA A 50 -9.94 3.53 -1.90
C ALA A 50 -11.41 3.24 -1.57
N SER A 51 -11.63 2.58 -0.44
CA SER A 51 -12.96 2.30 0.08
C SER A 51 -13.26 3.15 1.30
N TYR A 52 -14.52 3.56 1.47
CA TYR A 52 -14.98 4.45 2.55
C TYR A 52 -16.13 3.86 3.37
N ASN A 53 -16.28 2.52 3.36
CA ASN A 53 -17.36 1.82 4.07
C ASN A 53 -16.84 0.81 5.10
N GLY A 54 -15.57 0.93 5.50
CA GLY A 54 -14.90 0.01 6.43
C GLY A 54 -14.50 -1.32 5.81
N ILE A 55 -14.71 -1.54 4.49
CA ILE A 55 -14.39 -2.81 3.82
C ILE A 55 -13.29 -2.61 2.79
N LEU A 56 -12.21 -3.37 2.93
CA LEU A 56 -11.15 -3.55 1.96
C LEU A 56 -11.31 -4.92 1.27
N ILE A 57 -11.32 -4.93 -0.06
CA ILE A 57 -11.06 -6.13 -0.86
C ILE A 57 -9.73 -5.93 -1.57
N TRP A 58 -8.74 -6.74 -1.20
CA TRP A 58 -7.38 -6.61 -1.65
C TRP A 58 -7.02 -7.75 -2.60
N LYS A 59 -6.91 -7.41 -3.89
CA LYS A 59 -6.46 -8.31 -4.94
C LYS A 59 -4.93 -8.35 -5.00
N ILE A 60 -4.35 -9.54 -4.86
CA ILE A 60 -2.91 -9.76 -5.00
C ILE A 60 -2.69 -10.65 -6.21
N MET A 61 -2.18 -10.06 -7.29
CA MET A 61 -1.80 -10.73 -8.54
C MET A 61 -0.32 -11.10 -8.54
N ASP A 62 0.11 -11.92 -9.49
CA ASP A 62 1.47 -12.46 -9.59
C ASP A 62 1.91 -13.18 -8.31
N PHE A 63 1.00 -13.95 -7.70
CA PHE A 63 1.21 -14.53 -6.37
C PHE A 63 2.50 -15.36 -6.31
N ALA A 64 2.74 -16.22 -7.30
CA ALA A 64 3.93 -17.07 -7.37
C ALA A 64 5.23 -16.24 -7.34
N ARG A 65 5.29 -15.18 -8.17
CA ARG A 65 6.44 -14.28 -8.22
C ARG A 65 6.63 -13.54 -6.90
N ARG A 66 5.58 -12.94 -6.36
CA ARG A 66 5.64 -12.17 -5.10
C ARG A 66 5.97 -13.05 -3.90
N LYS A 67 5.49 -14.30 -3.87
CA LYS A 67 5.86 -15.28 -2.85
C LYS A 67 7.35 -15.64 -2.97
N ASN A 68 7.86 -15.85 -4.19
CA ASN A 68 9.29 -16.08 -4.41
C ASN A 68 10.14 -14.89 -3.93
N ASP A 69 9.72 -13.65 -4.23
CA ASP A 69 10.37 -12.43 -3.73
C ASP A 69 10.41 -12.36 -2.19
N ALA A 70 9.35 -12.82 -1.52
CA ALA A 70 9.28 -12.90 -0.06
C ALA A 70 10.18 -14.00 0.52
N VAL A 71 10.27 -15.15 -0.15
CA VAL A 71 11.18 -16.25 0.22
C VAL A 71 12.65 -15.82 0.06
N SER A 72 12.97 -15.14 -1.05
CA SER A 72 14.33 -14.70 -1.33
C SER A 72 14.74 -13.43 -0.57
N GLY A 73 13.84 -12.86 0.23
CA GLY A 73 14.09 -11.62 0.98
C GLY A 73 14.18 -10.35 0.12
N ARG A 74 13.77 -10.40 -1.15
CA ARG A 74 13.67 -9.21 -2.02
C ARG A 74 12.54 -8.29 -1.56
N THR A 75 11.42 -8.85 -1.13
CA THR A 75 10.27 -8.09 -0.63
C THR A 75 9.54 -8.90 0.43
N TYR A 76 9.78 -8.61 1.71
CA TYR A 76 9.25 -9.39 2.84
C TYR A 76 7.73 -9.27 3.03
N SER A 77 7.17 -8.08 2.82
CA SER A 77 5.76 -7.80 3.04
C SER A 77 5.20 -6.82 2.02
N LEU A 78 3.89 -6.87 1.80
CA LEU A 78 3.16 -5.91 0.99
C LEU A 78 2.21 -5.11 1.87
N PHE A 79 1.94 -3.87 1.48
CA PHE A 79 0.86 -3.06 2.03
C PHE A 79 -0.27 -2.95 1.01
N SER A 80 -1.51 -2.95 1.49
CA SER A 80 -2.67 -2.67 0.66
C SER A 80 -2.79 -1.18 0.36
N GLN A 81 -3.69 -0.83 -0.55
CA GLN A 81 -4.21 0.52 -0.60
C GLN A 81 -4.88 0.90 0.74
N PRO A 82 -4.85 2.18 1.13
CA PRO A 82 -5.63 2.66 2.26
C PRO A 82 -7.14 2.47 2.06
N PHE A 83 -7.84 2.21 3.15
CA PHE A 83 -9.30 2.22 3.20
C PHE A 83 -9.76 2.90 4.50
N TYR A 84 -11.03 3.28 4.54
CA TYR A 84 -11.56 4.15 5.56
C TYR A 84 -12.89 3.62 6.10
N THR A 85 -13.17 3.89 7.37
CA THR A 85 -14.49 3.58 7.97
C THR A 85 -15.61 4.50 7.45
N GLY A 86 -15.25 5.63 6.85
CA GLY A 86 -16.14 6.66 6.33
C GLY A 86 -15.36 7.71 5.55
N ARG A 87 -16.04 8.64 4.86
CA ARG A 87 -15.38 9.72 4.10
C ARG A 87 -14.42 10.56 4.96
N PHE A 88 -14.79 10.77 6.22
CA PHE A 88 -14.03 11.51 7.23
C PHE A 88 -13.64 10.61 8.42
N GLY A 89 -13.59 9.29 8.21
CA GLY A 89 -13.35 8.30 9.26
C GLY A 89 -11.86 7.96 9.45
N TYR A 90 -11.59 6.88 10.19
CA TYR A 90 -10.23 6.36 10.39
C TYR A 90 -9.62 5.92 9.07
N LYS A 91 -8.31 6.16 8.90
CA LYS A 91 -7.52 5.63 7.79
C LYS A 91 -6.80 4.35 8.22
N MET A 92 -6.89 3.31 7.40
CA MET A 92 -6.37 1.99 7.73
C MET A 92 -5.77 1.33 6.49
N CYS A 93 -4.93 0.31 6.67
CA CYS A 93 -4.51 -0.57 5.59
C CYS A 93 -4.25 -2.00 6.11
N GLY A 94 -4.11 -2.93 5.17
CA GLY A 94 -3.64 -4.28 5.43
C GLY A 94 -2.13 -4.39 5.17
N ARG A 95 -1.47 -5.26 5.94
CA ARG A 95 -0.09 -5.69 5.68
C ARG A 95 -0.05 -7.20 5.62
N VAL A 96 0.56 -7.75 4.56
CA VAL A 96 0.64 -9.20 4.36
C VAL A 96 2.09 -9.66 4.17
N TYR A 97 2.41 -10.80 4.75
CA TYR A 97 3.66 -11.52 4.53
C TYR A 97 3.32 -12.83 3.81
N LEU A 98 3.59 -12.88 2.51
CA LEU A 98 3.24 -14.05 1.69
C LEU A 98 4.02 -15.30 2.10
N ASN A 99 5.24 -15.12 2.61
CA ASN A 99 6.06 -16.18 3.19
C ASN A 99 6.02 -16.22 4.73
N GLY A 100 5.04 -15.56 5.34
CA GLY A 100 4.82 -15.57 6.79
C GLY A 100 5.79 -14.70 7.60
N ASP A 101 5.39 -14.41 8.82
CA ASP A 101 6.12 -13.65 9.83
C ASP A 101 5.98 -14.30 11.21
N GLY A 102 6.96 -14.07 12.09
CA GLY A 102 6.99 -14.65 13.43
C GLY A 102 6.79 -16.18 13.43
N MET A 103 5.79 -16.65 14.19
CA MET A 103 5.45 -18.07 14.31
C MET A 103 4.98 -18.72 13.01
N GLY A 104 4.48 -17.94 12.04
CA GLY A 104 4.00 -18.44 10.75
C GLY A 104 5.05 -18.43 9.64
N LYS A 105 6.27 -17.95 9.93
CA LYS A 105 7.32 -17.80 8.92
C LYS A 105 7.62 -19.10 8.19
N GLY A 106 7.60 -19.06 6.86
CA GLY A 106 7.85 -20.18 5.95
C GLY A 106 6.73 -21.22 5.85
N THR A 107 5.65 -21.10 6.62
CA THR A 107 4.59 -22.13 6.69
C THR A 107 3.18 -21.59 6.44
N HIS A 108 2.96 -20.32 6.79
CA HIS A 108 1.68 -19.64 6.69
C HIS A 108 1.84 -18.33 5.91
N LEU A 109 0.73 -17.84 5.36
CA LEU A 109 0.59 -16.43 5.05
C LEU A 109 0.18 -15.72 6.34
N SER A 110 0.85 -14.62 6.66
CA SER A 110 0.52 -13.78 7.82
C SER A 110 -0.19 -12.51 7.36
N LEU A 111 -1.27 -12.15 8.05
CA LEU A 111 -2.10 -10.99 7.70
C LEU A 111 -2.30 -10.10 8.91
N PHE A 112 -2.07 -8.81 8.71
CA PHE A 112 -2.14 -7.79 9.74
C PHE A 112 -2.96 -6.59 9.29
N PHE A 113 -3.59 -5.96 10.26
CA PHE A 113 -4.30 -4.70 10.18
C PHE A 113 -3.41 -3.58 10.73
N VAL A 114 -3.51 -2.40 10.12
CA VAL A 114 -2.72 -1.22 10.50
C VAL A 114 -3.65 -0.02 10.58
N VAL A 115 -3.62 0.68 11.72
CA VAL A 115 -4.19 2.03 11.85
C VAL A 115 -3.16 3.02 11.30
N MET A 116 -3.58 3.86 10.37
CA MET A 116 -2.76 4.90 9.75
C MET A 116 -3.19 6.28 10.23
N LYS A 117 -2.27 7.24 10.18
CA LYS A 117 -2.60 8.65 10.42
C LYS A 117 -3.56 9.18 9.34
N GLY A 118 -4.75 9.58 9.77
CA GLY A 118 -5.78 10.19 8.94
C GLY A 118 -5.83 11.71 9.08
N GLU A 119 -6.39 12.37 8.06
CA GLU A 119 -6.58 13.84 8.06
C GLU A 119 -7.61 14.27 9.11
N HIS A 120 -8.57 13.39 9.44
CA HIS A 120 -9.71 13.67 10.31
C HIS A 120 -9.55 13.05 11.71
N ASP A 121 -8.36 12.56 12.07
CA ASP A 121 -8.12 11.86 13.35
C ASP A 121 -8.47 12.71 14.58
N ALA A 122 -8.45 14.04 14.46
CA ALA A 122 -8.84 14.96 15.53
C ALA A 122 -10.34 14.92 15.87
N LEU A 123 -11.17 14.44 14.93
CA LEU A 123 -12.63 14.33 15.08
C LEU A 123 -13.06 12.94 15.53
N MET A 124 -12.16 11.96 15.48
CA MET A 124 -12.47 10.57 15.77
C MET A 124 -12.25 10.24 17.25
N PRO A 125 -13.05 9.34 17.84
CA PRO A 125 -12.80 8.84 19.19
C PRO A 125 -11.51 8.01 19.22
N TRP A 126 -10.78 8.05 20.34
CA TRP A 126 -9.58 7.24 20.54
C TRP A 126 -9.56 6.64 21.95
N PRO A 127 -8.99 5.43 22.13
CA PRO A 127 -8.35 4.58 21.12
C PRO A 127 -9.34 3.96 20.12
N PHE A 128 -8.83 3.44 18.99
CA PHE A 128 -9.62 2.70 18.01
C PHE A 128 -10.19 1.41 18.63
N GLN A 129 -11.50 1.22 18.57
CA GLN A 129 -12.22 0.15 19.29
C GLN A 129 -13.11 -0.73 18.39
N GLN A 130 -13.09 -0.50 17.08
CA GLN A 130 -13.98 -1.20 16.17
C GLN A 130 -13.55 -2.65 15.97
N ASN A 131 -14.54 -3.56 15.92
CA ASN A 131 -14.28 -4.97 15.63
C ASN A 131 -13.71 -5.13 14.22
N ILE A 132 -12.64 -5.92 14.09
CA ILE A 132 -11.95 -6.15 12.82
C ILE A 132 -12.13 -7.62 12.44
N GLN A 133 -12.52 -7.86 11.19
CA GLN A 133 -12.54 -9.18 10.56
C GLN A 133 -11.55 -9.20 9.40
N MET A 134 -10.65 -10.18 9.39
CA MET A 134 -9.72 -10.44 8.30
C MET A 134 -10.03 -11.78 7.65
N GLY A 135 -9.98 -11.84 6.32
CA GLY A 135 -10.49 -12.96 5.54
C GLY A 135 -9.66 -13.27 4.29
N LEU A 136 -9.63 -14.53 3.91
CA LEU A 136 -9.24 -15.01 2.58
C LEU A 136 -10.50 -15.47 1.84
N LEU A 137 -10.77 -14.85 0.69
CA LEU A 137 -11.99 -15.10 -0.06
C LEU A 137 -11.88 -16.37 -0.92
N ASP A 138 -12.94 -17.18 -0.87
CA ASP A 138 -13.18 -18.31 -1.75
C ASP A 138 -13.51 -17.81 -3.17
N GLN A 139 -12.82 -18.33 -4.18
CA GLN A 139 -12.98 -17.99 -5.61
C GLN A 139 -13.71 -19.08 -6.42
N GLN A 140 -14.27 -20.08 -5.75
CA GLN A 140 -14.94 -21.21 -6.39
C GLN A 140 -16.45 -21.16 -6.16
N ASP A 141 -16.91 -21.51 -4.96
CA ASP A 141 -18.34 -21.73 -4.68
C ASP A 141 -18.92 -20.69 -3.70
N GLY A 142 -18.10 -19.73 -3.27
CA GLY A 142 -18.48 -18.72 -2.27
C GLY A 142 -18.74 -19.32 -0.88
N SER A 143 -18.20 -20.51 -0.59
CA SER A 143 -18.32 -21.15 0.73
C SER A 143 -17.53 -20.39 1.81
N SER A 144 -17.66 -20.83 3.07
CA SER A 144 -17.10 -20.14 4.24
C SER A 144 -15.65 -19.69 4.04
N PRO A 145 -15.37 -18.38 4.07
CA PRO A 145 -14.00 -17.86 3.96
C PRO A 145 -13.16 -18.34 5.14
N VAL A 146 -11.84 -18.43 4.95
CA VAL A 146 -10.97 -18.43 6.13
C VAL A 146 -11.06 -17.04 6.71
N SER A 147 -11.65 -16.88 7.89
CA SER A 147 -11.74 -15.59 8.54
C SER A 147 -11.39 -15.68 10.00
N ASP A 148 -10.73 -14.64 10.48
CA ASP A 148 -10.45 -14.43 11.89
C ASP A 148 -10.90 -13.02 12.27
N SER A 149 -11.45 -12.87 13.47
CA SER A 149 -11.98 -11.61 13.96
C SER A 149 -11.43 -11.31 15.34
N PHE A 150 -11.05 -10.07 15.57
CA PHE A 150 -10.54 -9.65 16.87
C PHE A 150 -11.02 -8.24 17.23
N ARG A 151 -11.13 -8.01 18.54
CA ARG A 151 -11.37 -6.67 19.09
C ARG A 151 -10.03 -6.03 19.45
N PRO A 152 -9.85 -4.73 19.13
CA PRO A 152 -8.67 -3.97 19.54
C PRO A 152 -8.43 -4.03 21.05
N ASP A 153 -7.17 -4.25 21.45
CA ASP A 153 -6.73 -4.04 22.83
C ASP A 153 -6.45 -2.55 23.03
N THR A 154 -7.33 -1.86 23.77
CA THR A 154 -7.25 -0.41 24.00
C THR A 154 -6.01 0.02 24.78
N SER A 155 -5.27 -0.90 25.40
CA SER A 155 -3.99 -0.60 26.07
C SER A 155 -2.79 -0.63 25.10
N SER A 156 -2.94 -1.28 23.95
CA SER A 156 -1.87 -1.39 22.95
C SER A 156 -1.66 -0.06 22.20
N SER A 157 -0.40 0.28 21.96
CA SER A 157 -0.01 1.45 21.15
C SER A 157 -0.52 1.36 19.71
N SER A 158 -0.81 0.15 19.23
CA SER A 158 -1.27 -0.10 17.86
C SER A 158 -2.62 0.54 17.53
N PHE A 159 -3.44 0.79 18.56
CA PHE A 159 -4.79 1.34 18.41
C PHE A 159 -4.93 2.74 19.00
N GLN A 160 -3.84 3.33 19.51
CA GLN A 160 -3.85 4.73 19.94
C GLN A 160 -3.87 5.65 18.72
N ARG A 161 -4.19 6.92 18.94
CA ARG A 161 -4.13 7.94 17.90
C ARG A 161 -2.72 7.99 17.28
N PRO A 162 -2.57 7.78 15.97
CA PRO A 162 -1.25 7.75 15.33
C PRO A 162 -0.50 9.08 15.48
N THR A 163 0.75 8.98 15.92
CA THR A 163 1.70 10.10 15.96
C THR A 163 2.63 10.11 14.74
N THR A 164 2.84 8.93 14.13
CA THR A 164 3.56 8.71 12.88
C THR A 164 2.60 8.23 11.79
N ASP A 165 3.07 8.00 10.56
CA ASP A 165 2.21 7.63 9.42
C ASP A 165 1.44 6.32 9.64
N MET A 166 2.03 5.36 10.37
CA MET A 166 1.45 4.04 10.65
C MET A 166 1.78 3.62 12.06
N ASN A 167 0.79 3.08 12.77
CA ASN A 167 1.03 2.36 14.02
C ASN A 167 1.64 0.98 13.76
N THR A 168 2.04 0.29 14.84
CA THR A 168 2.46 -1.11 14.79
C THR A 168 1.32 -1.98 14.26
N ALA A 169 1.64 -2.86 13.32
CA ALA A 169 0.67 -3.78 12.73
C ALA A 169 0.21 -4.85 13.73
N VAL A 170 -1.08 -5.20 13.73
CA VAL A 170 -1.67 -6.23 14.61
C VAL A 170 -2.49 -7.20 13.78
N GLY A 171 -2.40 -8.48 14.08
CA GLY A 171 -3.15 -9.50 13.34
C GLY A 171 -2.64 -10.90 13.63
N CYS A 172 -2.68 -11.75 12.60
CA CYS A 172 -2.56 -13.19 12.75
C CYS A 172 -1.28 -13.70 12.04
N PRO A 173 -0.20 -13.99 12.79
CA PRO A 173 1.02 -14.57 12.22
C PRO A 173 0.77 -15.90 11.49
N MET A 174 -0.18 -16.72 11.96
CA MET A 174 -0.56 -18.00 11.36
C MET A 174 -1.96 -17.92 10.74
N PHE A 175 -2.25 -16.90 9.93
CA PHE A 175 -3.59 -16.66 9.40
C PHE A 175 -4.11 -17.82 8.53
N VAL A 176 -3.32 -18.28 7.56
CA VAL A 176 -3.68 -19.43 6.71
C VAL A 176 -2.44 -20.19 6.29
N SER A 177 -2.45 -21.52 6.39
CA SER A 177 -1.33 -22.35 5.95
C SER A 177 -1.15 -22.25 4.44
N HIS A 178 0.09 -22.32 3.96
CA HIS A 178 0.36 -22.33 2.52
C HIS A 178 -0.35 -23.50 1.82
N ALA A 179 -0.38 -24.68 2.44
CA ALA A 179 -1.06 -25.85 1.91
C ALA A 179 -2.57 -25.61 1.67
N LYS A 180 -3.23 -24.84 2.54
CA LYS A 180 -4.65 -24.47 2.36
C LYS A 180 -4.82 -23.36 1.33
N LEU A 181 -3.97 -22.34 1.39
CA LEU A 181 -3.98 -21.17 0.50
C LEU A 181 -3.77 -21.54 -0.97
N GLU A 182 -2.86 -22.47 -1.25
CA GLU A 182 -2.47 -22.83 -2.62
C GLU A 182 -3.42 -23.83 -3.30
N THR A 183 -4.58 -24.07 -2.69
CA THR A 183 -5.67 -24.80 -3.35
C THR A 183 -6.38 -23.91 -4.37
N ARG A 184 -6.97 -24.52 -5.41
CA ARG A 184 -7.76 -23.78 -6.44
C ARG A 184 -8.94 -23.01 -5.87
N LYS A 185 -9.35 -23.32 -4.64
CA LYS A 185 -10.39 -22.61 -3.90
C LYS A 185 -9.99 -21.17 -3.60
N TYR A 186 -8.73 -20.91 -3.29
CA TYR A 186 -8.27 -19.58 -2.86
C TYR A 186 -7.24 -18.95 -3.78
N LEU A 187 -6.40 -19.75 -4.45
CA LEU A 187 -5.44 -19.30 -5.45
C LEU A 187 -5.90 -19.72 -6.85
N ARG A 188 -6.25 -18.74 -7.68
CA ARG A 188 -6.74 -18.95 -9.03
C ARG A 188 -6.17 -17.87 -9.95
N ASP A 189 -5.76 -18.25 -11.16
CA ASP A 189 -5.16 -17.34 -12.14
C ASP A 189 -4.02 -16.48 -11.54
N ASP A 190 -3.14 -17.15 -10.78
CA ASP A 190 -2.04 -16.57 -10.00
C ASP A 190 -2.44 -15.39 -9.10
N THR A 191 -3.68 -15.41 -8.60
CA THR A 191 -4.31 -14.33 -7.85
C THR A 191 -5.01 -14.83 -6.60
N ILE A 192 -4.87 -14.08 -5.50
CA ILE A 192 -5.66 -14.25 -4.27
C ILE A 192 -6.41 -12.97 -3.92
N PHE A 193 -7.49 -13.10 -3.14
CA PHE A 193 -8.25 -11.97 -2.61
C PHE A 193 -8.33 -12.04 -1.09
N LEU A 194 -7.80 -11.00 -0.44
CA LEU A 194 -7.94 -10.79 0.99
C LEU A 194 -9.07 -9.80 1.26
N LYS A 195 -9.78 -9.99 2.37
CA LYS A 195 -10.81 -9.06 2.85
C LYS A 195 -10.43 -8.59 4.23
N ILE A 196 -10.52 -7.28 4.46
CA ILE A 196 -10.49 -6.72 5.82
C ILE A 196 -11.77 -5.90 5.97
N ALA A 197 -12.56 -6.20 6.99
CA ALA A 197 -13.80 -5.50 7.29
C ALA A 197 -13.75 -4.96 8.72
N VAL A 198 -14.12 -3.71 8.89
CA VAL A 198 -14.19 -3.03 10.17
C VAL A 198 -15.64 -2.68 10.44
N ASP A 199 -16.11 -3.03 11.63
CA ASP A 199 -17.45 -2.63 12.07
C ASP A 199 -17.51 -1.10 12.19
N ILE A 200 -18.44 -0.48 11.46
CA ILE A 200 -18.61 0.98 11.46
C ILE A 200 -19.74 1.43 12.39
N SER A 201 -20.38 0.49 13.10
CA SER A 201 -21.46 0.79 14.04
C SER A 201 -20.95 1.67 15.18
N GLY A 202 -21.74 2.68 15.54
CA GLY A 202 -21.42 3.61 16.64
C GLY A 202 -20.35 4.65 16.32
N LEU A 203 -19.84 4.71 15.08
CA LEU A 203 -18.94 5.78 14.67
C LEU A 203 -19.69 7.08 14.35
N PRO A 204 -19.06 8.25 14.54
CA PRO A 204 -19.63 9.53 14.15
C PRO A 204 -19.99 9.56 12.66
N HIS A 205 -21.20 10.01 12.34
CA HIS A 205 -21.65 10.29 10.97
C HIS A 205 -21.36 11.76 10.68
N HIS A 206 -20.17 12.05 10.14
CA HIS A 206 -19.80 13.38 9.65
C HIS A 206 -20.04 13.50 8.15
#